data_AF-A0A6N3K3H8-F1
#
_entry.id   AF-A0A6N3K3H8-F1
#
_cell.length_a   1.000
_cell.length_b   1.000
_cell.length_c   1.000
_cell.angle_alpha   90.00
_cell.angle_beta   90.00
_cell.angle_gamma   90.00
#
_symmetry.space_group_name_H-M   'P 1'
#
loop_
_entity.id
_entity.type
_entity.pdbx_description
1 polymer ?
#
loop_
_entity_poly.entity_id
_entity_poly.type
_entity_poly.pdbx_seq_one_letter_code
_entity_poly.pdbx_strand_id
1 'polypeptide(L)'
;MSPAPVRRTVSAVRRRIPRRWRIALRRAAAGARPWQTPSVRELCELPAGTPLLVHAGGITGDRALDGVLRALVRLPEFHLALVCDEAERASAQDLTRRAGKARRRVHVVPRPRTVTAAFLAPADVAVFGFDPDAGLDLLDTFLAAGLRVVAADSRVTREHLARHGGGEFFAPGSLPSFTKAVERARQRGGDEASPAQEPPVAPIEAGTPGPWRPLGAGPIRLGLGTANYAGQLSALAVAITTARADVGVELVMAKPPATYRYPADRYLNYPGEHRLDVQIARAERVLGWYTHLIVDAFRPVLGRANGDDIAADLPALRRARLKVALLAHGSEIRHPGAHLERHAESAFRDAPEDLIGQLTTVAERNRRTAEESGLPFFVTTPDLLDDVPSATWAPLIVDVDAWACDRPVLERARPVVLHAPSKRWTKGTDRLLPRLQELHDRRIIELRLVEGLPHHEMRRQVQECDIVVDQLVMGSYGTFSCEGMAAGRVVVAYLSEGPHRAAGVQPPIANATPGTLVKTIESLLDDRPAAVALAAEGTRYVRDHHDGRRTAEVFDAFLR
;
A
#
# COMPACT_ATOMS: atom_id res chain seq x y z
N MET A 1 -2.80 62.40 -30.20
CA MET A 1 -3.38 61.84 -28.95
C MET A 1 -2.76 60.47 -28.72
N SER A 2 -1.87 60.35 -27.75
CA SER A 2 -1.18 59.09 -27.43
C SER A 2 -1.71 58.60 -26.07
N PRO A 3 -2.31 57.40 -25.97
CA PRO A 3 -2.67 56.85 -24.68
C PRO A 3 -1.62 55.82 -24.26
N ALA A 4 -0.76 56.24 -23.34
CA ALA A 4 -0.38 55.41 -22.20
C ALA A 4 -0.90 56.13 -20.95
N PRO A 5 -1.42 55.44 -19.91
CA PRO A 5 -0.79 54.25 -19.35
C PRO A 5 -1.75 53.17 -18.82
N VAL A 6 -1.73 51.97 -19.41
CA VAL A 6 -2.23 50.73 -18.76
C VAL A 6 -1.15 50.06 -17.88
N ARG A 7 0.11 50.55 -17.95
CA ARG A 7 1.25 49.95 -17.22
C ARG A 7 1.26 50.17 -15.71
N ARG A 8 0.50 51.13 -15.16
CA ARG A 8 0.51 51.39 -13.71
C ARG A 8 -0.44 50.50 -12.91
N THR A 9 -1.49 49.95 -13.52
CA THR A 9 -2.51 49.16 -12.80
C THR A 9 -2.08 47.71 -12.54
N VAL A 10 -1.20 47.15 -13.38
CA VAL A 10 -0.71 45.74 -13.23
C VAL A 10 0.28 45.58 -12.07
N SER A 11 0.95 46.67 -11.67
CA SER A 11 1.91 46.65 -10.55
C SER A 11 1.23 46.46 -9.18
N ALA A 12 0.06 47.09 -8.99
CA ALA A 12 -0.67 47.03 -7.71
C ALA A 12 -1.43 45.70 -7.50
N VAL A 13 -1.89 45.05 -8.58
CA VAL A 13 -2.63 43.77 -8.51
C VAL A 13 -1.72 42.57 -8.22
N ARG A 14 -0.40 42.69 -8.44
CA ARG A 14 0.59 41.62 -8.18
C ARG A 14 0.64 41.15 -6.72
N ARG A 15 0.11 41.92 -5.75
CA ARG A 15 0.16 41.59 -4.32
C ARG A 15 -1.10 40.92 -3.73
N ARG A 16 -2.20 40.74 -4.49
CA ARG A 16 -3.47 40.19 -3.93
C ARG A 16 -3.92 38.82 -4.47
N ILE A 17 -3.23 38.25 -5.46
CA ILE A 17 -3.61 36.95 -6.02
C ILE A 17 -2.77 35.84 -5.35
N PRO A 18 -3.39 34.85 -4.66
CA PRO A 18 -2.67 33.74 -4.05
C PRO A 18 -1.79 33.01 -5.08
N ARG A 19 -0.61 32.56 -4.66
CA ARG A 19 0.44 31.99 -5.52
C ARG A 19 -0.07 30.91 -6.49
N ARG A 20 -0.96 30.04 -6.00
CA ARG A 20 -1.65 28.99 -6.77
C ARG A 20 -2.42 29.51 -8.00
N TRP A 21 -3.09 30.65 -7.86
CA TRP A 21 -3.89 31.26 -8.94
C TRP A 21 -3.01 31.93 -9.99
N ARG A 22 -1.86 32.51 -9.59
CA ARG A 22 -0.90 33.06 -10.57
C ARG A 22 -0.25 31.97 -11.41
N ILE A 23 0.02 30.80 -10.82
CA ILE A 23 0.59 29.65 -11.53
C ILE A 23 -0.46 29.07 -12.49
N ALA A 24 -1.72 28.92 -12.04
CA ALA A 24 -2.83 28.48 -12.90
C ALA A 24 -3.03 29.41 -14.11
N LEU A 25 -2.98 30.74 -13.92
CA LEU A 25 -3.09 31.72 -15.00
C LEU A 25 -1.92 31.67 -15.99
N ARG A 26 -0.68 31.48 -15.53
CA ARG A 26 0.49 31.31 -16.40
C ARG A 26 0.40 30.03 -17.23
N ARG A 27 -0.10 28.94 -16.64
CA ARG A 27 -0.30 27.66 -17.34
C ARG A 27 -1.38 27.76 -18.41
N ALA A 28 -2.50 28.41 -18.09
CA ALA A 28 -3.55 28.69 -19.07
C ALA A 28 -3.02 29.52 -20.26
N ALA A 29 -2.17 30.52 -20.00
CA ALA A 29 -1.53 31.33 -21.05
C ALA A 29 -0.48 30.58 -21.88
N ALA A 30 0.09 29.48 -21.35
CA ALA A 30 1.06 28.63 -22.03
C ALA A 30 0.43 27.35 -22.64
N GLY A 31 -0.91 27.23 -22.66
CA GLY A 31 -1.61 26.07 -23.22
C GLY A 31 -1.61 24.81 -22.35
N ALA A 32 -1.18 24.90 -21.09
CA ALA A 32 -1.14 23.78 -20.15
C ALA A 32 -2.41 23.70 -19.27
N ARG A 33 -2.75 22.48 -18.79
CA ARG A 33 -3.94 22.25 -17.95
C ARG A 33 -3.79 22.96 -16.58
N PRO A 34 -4.68 23.91 -16.22
CA PRO A 34 -4.49 24.75 -15.02
C PRO A 34 -4.67 24.02 -13.68
N TRP A 35 -5.26 22.82 -13.68
CA TRP A 35 -5.65 22.06 -12.49
C TRP A 35 -4.61 21.05 -11.99
N GLN A 36 -3.50 20.85 -12.71
CA GLN A 36 -2.43 19.96 -12.26
C GLN A 36 -1.68 20.57 -11.06
N THR A 37 -1.14 19.73 -10.16
CA THR A 37 -0.27 20.20 -9.08
C THR A 37 0.94 20.96 -9.66
N PRO A 38 1.25 22.18 -9.19
CA PRO A 38 2.44 22.90 -9.60
C PRO A 38 3.71 22.19 -9.13
N SER A 39 4.70 22.09 -10.01
CA SER A 39 6.03 21.54 -9.66
C SER A 39 6.74 22.42 -8.65
N VAL A 40 7.78 21.86 -8.01
CA VAL A 40 8.61 22.60 -7.06
C VAL A 40 9.21 23.87 -7.68
N ARG A 41 9.71 23.80 -8.93
CA ARG A 41 10.29 24.95 -9.63
C ARG A 41 9.25 26.04 -9.93
N GLU A 42 8.04 25.67 -10.32
CA GLU A 42 6.95 26.63 -10.56
C GLU A 42 6.52 27.30 -9.26
N LEU A 43 6.52 26.55 -8.16
CA LEU A 43 6.34 27.07 -6.81
C LEU A 43 7.56 27.81 -6.29
N CYS A 44 8.71 27.81 -6.95
CA CYS A 44 9.81 28.73 -6.65
C CYS A 44 9.79 29.97 -7.56
N GLU A 45 9.00 29.93 -8.64
CA GLU A 45 8.94 30.96 -9.69
C GLU A 45 10.31 31.22 -10.35
N LEU A 46 11.09 30.16 -10.50
CA LEU A 46 12.41 30.22 -11.09
C LEU A 46 12.37 29.92 -12.60
N PRO A 47 13.20 30.60 -13.42
CA PRO A 47 13.47 30.20 -14.80
C PRO A 47 14.01 28.77 -14.89
N ALA A 48 13.85 28.14 -16.06
CA ALA A 48 14.34 26.78 -16.31
C ALA A 48 15.87 26.64 -16.14
N GLY A 49 16.64 27.68 -16.52
CA GLY A 49 18.11 27.65 -16.44
C GLY A 49 18.71 27.96 -15.06
N THR A 50 17.90 28.20 -14.02
CA THR A 50 18.41 28.54 -12.68
C THR A 50 18.64 27.28 -11.84
N PRO A 51 19.86 26.95 -11.41
CA PRO A 51 20.11 25.75 -10.62
C PRO A 51 19.29 25.72 -9.31
N LEU A 52 18.57 24.63 -9.08
CA LEU A 52 17.66 24.44 -7.95
C LEU A 52 18.00 23.17 -7.17
N LEU A 53 18.42 23.37 -5.92
CA LEU A 53 18.46 22.33 -4.90
C LEU A 53 17.05 22.14 -4.32
N VAL A 54 16.64 20.91 -4.06
CA VAL A 54 15.37 20.62 -3.37
C VAL A 54 15.60 19.74 -2.14
N HIS A 55 15.02 20.15 -1.02
CA HIS A 55 14.93 19.36 0.19
C HIS A 55 13.44 19.19 0.54
N ALA A 56 13.01 17.93 0.68
CA ALA A 56 11.61 17.58 0.95
C ALA A 56 11.46 16.65 2.18
N GLY A 57 12.50 16.49 2.98
CA GLY A 57 12.49 15.76 4.25
C GLY A 57 11.97 16.60 5.42
N GLY A 58 12.01 16.04 6.63
CA GLY A 58 11.64 16.74 7.86
C GLY A 58 12.56 17.94 8.13
N ILE A 59 11.96 19.07 8.52
CA ILE A 59 12.70 20.32 8.77
C ILE A 59 12.96 20.56 10.26
N THR A 60 12.08 20.07 11.12
CA THR A 60 12.14 20.31 12.56
C THR A 60 13.23 19.44 13.20
N GLY A 61 14.21 20.06 13.88
CA GLY A 61 15.27 19.35 14.59
C GLY A 61 16.51 18.99 13.75
N ASP A 62 16.49 19.24 12.44
CA ASP A 62 17.62 18.95 11.54
C ASP A 62 18.76 19.96 11.74
N ARG A 63 19.80 19.55 12.47
CA ARG A 63 21.01 20.36 12.74
C ARG A 63 21.91 20.52 11.50
N ALA A 64 21.73 19.71 10.46
CA ALA A 64 22.54 19.74 9.25
C ALA A 64 21.96 20.68 8.17
N LEU A 65 20.65 20.95 8.18
CA LEU A 65 20.00 21.91 7.27
C LEU A 65 20.51 23.35 7.47
N ASP A 66 20.89 23.71 8.70
CA ASP A 66 21.59 24.96 8.99
C ASP A 66 22.95 25.04 8.26
N GLY A 67 23.67 23.91 8.19
CA GLY A 67 24.91 23.77 7.43
C GLY A 67 24.70 23.95 5.92
N VAL A 68 23.62 23.37 5.36
CA VAL A 68 23.23 23.53 3.94
C VAL A 68 22.95 24.99 3.61
N LEU A 69 22.21 25.69 4.47
CA LEU A 69 21.88 27.11 4.27
C LEU A 69 23.12 28.02 4.35
N ARG A 70 24.05 27.72 5.26
CA ARG A 70 25.35 28.43 5.32
C ARG A 70 26.21 28.14 4.09
N ALA A 71 26.20 26.91 3.59
CA ALA A 71 26.94 26.51 2.40
C ALA A 71 26.39 27.19 1.12
N LEU A 72 25.11 27.57 1.10
CA LEU A 72 24.48 28.28 -0.01
C LEU A 72 25.16 29.63 -0.32
N VAL A 73 25.88 30.23 0.66
CA VAL A 73 26.71 31.43 0.42
C VAL A 73 27.88 31.14 -0.53
N ARG A 74 28.43 29.92 -0.50
CA ARG A 74 29.53 29.46 -1.38
C ARG A 74 29.04 28.88 -2.70
N LEU A 75 27.73 28.70 -2.84
CA LEU A 75 27.06 28.24 -4.05
C LEU A 75 26.17 29.36 -4.61
N PRO A 76 26.75 30.46 -5.14
CA PRO A 76 26.01 31.67 -5.48
C PRO A 76 24.97 31.47 -6.59
N GLU A 77 25.18 30.47 -7.45
CA GLU A 77 24.32 30.15 -8.60
C GLU A 77 23.09 29.32 -8.21
N PHE A 78 23.12 28.65 -7.05
CA PHE A 78 22.06 27.74 -6.63
C PHE A 78 20.96 28.45 -5.83
N HIS A 79 19.73 28.04 -6.09
CA HIS A 79 18.58 28.26 -5.23
C HIS A 79 18.27 27.01 -4.42
N LEU A 80 17.59 27.14 -3.30
CA LEU A 80 17.16 26.02 -2.46
C LEU A 80 15.65 26.09 -2.23
N ALA A 81 14.94 25.02 -2.57
CA ALA A 81 13.55 24.80 -2.21
C ALA A 81 13.46 23.95 -0.94
N LEU A 82 12.79 24.48 0.09
CA LEU A 82 12.40 23.75 1.30
C LEU A 82 10.93 23.38 1.17
N VAL A 83 10.64 22.10 0.91
CA VAL A 83 9.28 21.58 0.76
C VAL A 83 8.80 21.10 2.13
N CYS A 84 7.86 21.83 2.73
CA CYS A 84 7.43 21.60 4.12
C CYS A 84 5.91 21.64 4.27
N ASP A 85 5.40 20.96 5.29
CA ASP A 85 3.99 21.07 5.65
C ASP A 85 3.68 22.37 6.42
N GLU A 86 2.44 22.52 6.88
CA GLU A 86 2.00 23.70 7.64
C GLU A 86 2.64 23.75 9.04
N ALA A 87 2.84 22.61 9.70
CA ALA A 87 3.42 22.53 11.04
C ALA A 87 4.91 22.94 11.02
N GLU A 88 5.62 22.60 9.95
CA GLU A 88 7.04 22.91 9.74
C GLU A 88 7.30 24.33 9.22
N ARG A 89 6.25 25.05 8.80
CA ARG A 89 6.39 26.35 8.12
C ARG A 89 7.12 27.39 8.97
N ALA A 90 6.85 27.43 10.28
CA ALA A 90 7.51 28.36 11.19
C ALA A 90 9.03 28.08 11.27
N SER A 91 9.40 26.80 11.39
CA SER A 91 10.78 26.33 11.41
C SER A 91 11.51 26.64 10.09
N ALA A 92 10.87 26.38 8.95
CA ALA A 92 11.43 26.67 7.63
C ALA A 92 11.67 28.18 7.42
N GLN A 93 10.74 29.01 7.89
CA GLN A 93 10.89 30.47 7.84
C GLN A 93 12.02 30.96 8.75
N ASP A 94 12.18 30.36 9.94
CA ASP A 94 13.27 30.69 10.84
C ASP A 94 14.66 30.37 10.24
N LEU A 95 14.80 29.16 9.71
CA LEU A 95 15.97 28.73 8.96
C LEU A 95 16.29 29.68 7.78
N THR A 96 15.25 30.06 7.03
CA THR A 96 15.39 31.02 5.92
C THR A 96 15.87 32.40 6.41
N ARG A 97 15.44 32.87 7.59
CA ARG A 97 15.93 34.12 8.18
C ARG A 97 17.42 34.02 8.55
N ARG A 98 17.86 32.88 9.08
CA ARG A 98 19.25 32.61 9.47
C ARG A 98 20.22 32.45 8.29
N ALA A 99 19.72 32.21 7.08
CA ALA A 99 20.53 32.07 5.86
C ALA A 99 21.26 33.37 5.40
N GLY A 100 21.07 34.51 6.09
CA GLY A 100 21.82 35.74 5.85
C GLY A 100 21.76 36.23 4.40
N LYS A 101 22.92 36.43 3.76
CA LYS A 101 23.03 36.91 2.36
C LYS A 101 22.38 35.95 1.34
N ALA A 102 22.22 34.68 1.67
CA ALA A 102 21.60 33.69 0.79
C ALA A 102 20.07 33.64 0.89
N ARG A 103 19.45 34.37 1.84
CA ARG A 103 18.00 34.35 2.11
C ARG A 103 17.12 34.53 0.87
N ARG A 104 17.52 35.38 -0.09
CA ARG A 104 16.74 35.63 -1.32
C ARG A 104 16.70 34.43 -2.28
N ARG A 105 17.55 33.43 -2.07
CA ARG A 105 17.66 32.22 -2.87
C ARG A 105 17.03 30.99 -2.21
N VAL A 106 16.50 31.14 -1.00
CA VAL A 106 15.80 30.08 -0.27
C VAL A 106 14.30 30.28 -0.44
N HIS A 107 13.61 29.23 -0.88
CA HIS A 107 12.18 29.22 -1.19
C HIS A 107 11.48 28.22 -0.28
N VAL A 108 10.57 28.70 0.55
CA VAL A 108 9.67 27.82 1.32
C VAL A 108 8.47 27.47 0.43
N VAL A 109 8.27 26.18 0.20
CA VAL A 109 7.28 25.63 -0.73
C VAL A 109 6.33 24.71 0.05
N PRO A 110 5.00 24.84 -0.12
CA PRO A 110 4.06 23.93 0.54
C PRO A 110 4.22 22.50 0.01
N ARG A 111 4.31 21.53 0.93
CA ARG A 111 4.34 20.11 0.61
C ARG A 111 2.99 19.67 0.03
N PRO A 112 2.94 19.06 -1.16
CA PRO A 112 1.72 18.45 -1.67
C PRO A 112 1.31 17.26 -0.79
N ARG A 113 0.03 16.86 -0.83
CA ARG A 113 -0.48 15.69 -0.09
C ARG A 113 0.34 14.41 -0.36
N THR A 114 0.83 14.27 -1.58
CA THR A 114 1.78 13.24 -1.97
C THR A 114 2.92 13.88 -2.75
N VAL A 115 4.15 13.71 -2.27
CA VAL A 115 5.34 14.15 -3.00
C VAL A 115 5.59 13.14 -4.12
N THR A 116 5.49 13.60 -5.36
CA THR A 116 5.64 12.74 -6.55
C THR A 116 6.92 13.06 -7.29
N ALA A 117 7.43 12.11 -8.08
CA ALA A 117 8.57 12.34 -8.97
C ALA A 117 8.34 13.54 -9.89
N ALA A 118 7.14 13.67 -10.50
CA ALA A 118 6.79 14.78 -11.38
C ALA A 118 6.80 16.15 -10.68
N PHE A 119 6.48 16.20 -9.38
CA PHE A 119 6.57 17.41 -8.59
C PHE A 119 8.02 17.87 -8.41
N LEU A 120 8.95 16.92 -8.24
CA LEU A 120 10.36 17.16 -7.94
C LEU A 120 11.25 17.27 -9.18
N ALA A 121 10.92 16.58 -10.27
CA ALA A 121 11.73 16.42 -11.48
C ALA A 121 12.27 17.73 -12.07
N PRO A 122 11.59 18.88 -11.96
CA PRO A 122 12.16 20.14 -12.43
C PRO A 122 13.30 20.70 -11.58
N ALA A 123 13.63 20.15 -10.42
CA ALA A 123 14.84 20.52 -9.67
C ALA A 123 16.11 19.97 -10.33
N ASP A 124 17.28 20.40 -9.89
CA ASP A 124 18.57 19.95 -10.44
C ASP A 124 19.25 18.92 -9.54
N VAL A 125 19.18 19.10 -8.22
CA VAL A 125 19.83 18.24 -7.23
C VAL A 125 18.93 18.10 -6.01
N ALA A 126 18.72 16.86 -5.57
CA ALA A 126 18.05 16.57 -4.31
C ALA A 126 19.06 16.61 -3.15
N VAL A 127 18.67 17.21 -2.03
CA VAL A 127 19.47 17.23 -0.80
C VAL A 127 18.76 16.36 0.24
N PHE A 128 19.42 15.26 0.63
CA PHE A 128 18.86 14.24 1.52
C PHE A 128 19.68 14.07 2.80
N GLY A 129 18.97 13.83 3.91
CA GLY A 129 19.49 13.89 5.29
C GLY A 129 18.98 15.16 5.99
N PHE A 130 18.51 15.14 7.24
CA PHE A 130 18.74 14.17 8.31
C PHE A 130 17.55 14.08 9.28
N ASP A 131 16.74 13.06 9.08
CA ASP A 131 15.80 12.52 10.06
C ASP A 131 15.98 10.99 10.03
N PRO A 132 16.21 10.29 11.16
CA PRO A 132 16.17 8.83 11.19
C PRO A 132 14.85 8.24 10.65
N ASP A 133 13.78 9.04 10.61
CA ASP A 133 12.46 8.69 10.08
C ASP A 133 12.22 9.18 8.63
N ALA A 134 13.18 9.85 7.97
CA ALA A 134 13.07 10.18 6.55
C ALA A 134 13.19 8.89 5.73
N GLY A 135 12.03 8.27 5.50
CA GLY A 135 11.88 7.00 4.82
C GLY A 135 12.64 6.95 3.50
N LEU A 136 13.24 5.78 3.24
CA LEU A 136 13.86 5.45 1.96
C LEU A 136 12.93 5.72 0.77
N ASP A 137 11.60 5.70 0.99
CA ASP A 137 10.58 6.08 0.03
C ASP A 137 10.79 7.49 -0.58
N LEU A 138 11.24 8.47 0.21
CA LEU A 138 11.53 9.81 -0.31
C LEU A 138 12.80 9.80 -1.18
N LEU A 139 13.79 9.00 -0.78
CA LEU A 139 15.01 8.79 -1.55
C LEU A 139 14.68 8.14 -2.90
N ASP A 140 13.80 7.13 -2.91
CA ASP A 140 13.26 6.51 -4.12
C ASP A 140 12.49 7.50 -4.98
N THR A 141 11.73 8.41 -4.36
CA THR A 141 11.02 9.46 -5.08
C THR A 141 11.97 10.46 -5.74
N PHE A 142 13.10 10.80 -5.10
CA PHE A 142 14.14 11.63 -5.72
C PHE A 142 14.81 10.93 -6.91
N LEU A 143 15.11 9.65 -6.76
CA LEU A 143 15.69 8.84 -7.84
C LEU A 143 14.72 8.71 -9.02
N ALA A 144 13.45 8.42 -8.76
CA ALA A 144 12.39 8.36 -9.77
C ALA A 144 12.14 9.72 -10.44
N ALA A 145 12.45 10.84 -9.76
CA ALA A 145 12.43 12.17 -10.35
C ALA A 145 13.63 12.45 -11.27
N GLY A 146 14.58 11.52 -11.40
CA GLY A 146 15.82 11.68 -12.14
C GLY A 146 16.82 12.63 -11.45
N LEU A 147 16.60 12.96 -10.18
CA LEU A 147 17.45 13.90 -9.47
C LEU A 147 18.70 13.20 -8.96
N ARG A 148 19.83 13.89 -9.12
CA ARG A 148 21.05 13.49 -8.40
C ARG A 148 20.88 13.79 -6.94
N VAL A 149 21.20 12.81 -6.10
CA VAL A 149 21.06 12.95 -4.66
C VAL A 149 22.41 13.32 -4.06
N VAL A 150 22.44 14.44 -3.35
CA VAL A 150 23.49 14.80 -2.40
C VAL A 150 23.00 14.40 -1.01
N ALA A 151 23.53 13.31 -0.49
CA ALA A 151 23.07 12.69 0.75
C ALA A 151 24.08 12.85 1.89
N ALA A 152 23.53 12.98 3.09
CA ALA A 152 24.17 12.59 4.33
C ALA A 152 24.99 11.30 4.20
N ASP A 153 26.26 11.33 4.58
CA ASP A 153 27.06 10.13 4.63
C ASP A 153 26.65 9.24 5.82
N SER A 154 25.93 8.15 5.52
CA SER A 154 25.52 7.12 6.48
C SER A 154 25.56 5.75 5.82
N ARG A 155 25.67 4.69 6.63
CA ARG A 155 25.66 3.31 6.10
C ARG A 155 24.36 3.02 5.31
N VAL A 156 23.21 3.42 5.84
CA VAL A 156 21.89 3.18 5.25
C VAL A 156 21.76 3.88 3.88
N THR A 157 22.13 5.16 3.80
CA THR A 157 22.06 5.93 2.54
C THR A 157 23.05 5.44 1.50
N ARG A 158 24.25 4.99 1.90
CA ARG A 158 25.21 4.36 0.99
C ARG A 158 24.71 3.04 0.43
N GLU A 159 24.23 2.14 1.28
CA GLU A 159 23.71 0.84 0.86
C GLU A 159 22.51 0.99 -0.08
N HIS A 160 21.63 1.97 0.18
CA HIS A 160 20.48 2.25 -0.68
C HIS A 160 20.88 2.82 -2.03
N LEU A 161 21.68 3.90 -2.06
CA LEU A 161 22.07 4.57 -3.31
C LEU A 161 23.03 3.73 -4.16
N ALA A 162 23.81 2.82 -3.56
CA ALA A 162 24.65 1.89 -4.31
C ALA A 162 23.85 1.01 -5.27
N ARG A 163 22.59 0.69 -4.96
CA ARG A 163 21.70 -0.10 -5.82
C ARG A 163 21.17 0.67 -7.04
N HIS A 164 21.30 2.00 -7.05
CA HIS A 164 20.71 2.90 -8.04
C HIS A 164 21.75 3.74 -8.81
N GLY A 165 22.99 3.25 -8.91
CA GLY A 165 24.05 3.95 -9.66
C GLY A 165 24.81 5.02 -8.86
N GLY A 166 24.57 5.10 -7.54
CA GLY A 166 25.31 5.94 -6.60
C GLY A 166 24.76 7.37 -6.43
N GLY A 167 25.25 8.06 -5.39
CA GLY A 167 24.97 9.47 -5.10
C GLY A 167 26.20 10.18 -4.56
N GLU A 168 26.11 11.50 -4.39
CA GLU A 168 27.19 12.29 -3.80
C GLU A 168 27.00 12.37 -2.29
N PHE A 169 28.03 12.05 -1.53
CA PHE A 169 27.94 12.04 -0.07
C PHE A 169 28.68 13.22 0.54
N PHE A 170 28.16 13.72 1.65
CA PHE A 170 28.83 14.73 2.46
C PHE A 170 28.85 14.35 3.94
N ALA A 171 29.94 14.73 4.61
CA ALA A 171 30.07 14.57 6.05
C ALA A 171 29.09 15.52 6.77
N PRO A 172 28.22 15.01 7.67
CA PRO A 172 27.25 15.85 8.39
C PRO A 172 27.96 16.99 9.14
N GLY A 173 27.44 18.22 9.02
CA GLY A 173 28.04 19.41 9.63
C GLY A 173 29.27 19.98 8.91
N SER A 174 29.78 19.34 7.85
CA SER A 174 30.94 19.83 7.08
C SER A 174 30.50 20.63 5.85
N LEU A 175 30.52 21.96 5.96
CA LEU A 175 30.21 22.87 4.85
C LEU A 175 31.07 22.61 3.60
N PRO A 176 32.41 22.45 3.69
CA PRO A 176 33.24 22.18 2.51
C PRO A 176 32.92 20.85 1.83
N SER A 177 32.54 19.83 2.61
CA SER A 177 32.17 18.52 2.08
C SER A 177 30.86 18.61 1.28
N PHE A 178 29.86 19.32 1.83
CA PHE A 178 28.59 19.56 1.15
C PHE A 178 28.75 20.39 -0.13
N THR A 179 29.49 21.51 -0.09
CA THR A 179 29.72 22.33 -1.29
C THR A 179 30.34 21.53 -2.43
N LYS A 180 31.39 20.74 -2.12
CA LYS A 180 32.04 19.87 -3.12
C LYS A 180 31.10 18.79 -3.66
N ALA A 181 30.24 18.21 -2.81
CA ALA A 181 29.28 17.20 -3.23
C ALA A 181 28.24 17.78 -4.21
N VAL A 182 27.74 18.99 -3.94
CA VAL A 182 26.82 19.70 -4.85
C VAL A 182 27.50 20.06 -6.18
N GLU A 183 28.74 20.55 -6.13
CA GLU A 183 29.51 20.88 -7.35
C GLU A 183 29.77 19.65 -8.21
N ARG A 184 30.14 18.51 -7.61
CA ARG A 184 30.31 17.23 -8.34
C ARG A 184 29.00 16.72 -8.92
N ALA A 185 27.91 16.82 -8.15
CA ALA A 185 26.56 16.49 -8.62
C ALA A 185 26.18 17.37 -9.83
N ARG A 186 26.68 18.61 -9.93
CA ARG A 186 26.45 19.50 -11.07
C ARG A 186 27.37 19.21 -12.26
N GLN A 187 28.68 19.05 -12.04
CA GLN A 187 29.69 18.90 -13.09
C GLN A 187 29.50 17.64 -13.94
N ARG A 188 29.05 16.54 -13.32
CA ARG A 188 28.66 15.33 -14.06
C ARG A 188 27.46 15.54 -15.01
N GLY A 189 26.84 16.72 -15.02
CA GLY A 189 25.62 17.06 -15.77
C GLY A 189 25.87 17.88 -17.03
N GLY A 190 27.14 18.16 -17.35
CA GLY A 190 27.55 18.76 -18.62
C GLY A 190 27.71 17.73 -19.74
N ASP A 191 28.01 16.47 -19.41
CA ASP A 191 27.89 15.35 -20.32
C ASP A 191 26.43 14.92 -20.33
N GLU A 192 25.83 14.85 -21.52
CA GLU A 192 24.41 14.53 -21.74
C GLU A 192 23.93 13.45 -20.77
N ALA A 193 23.21 13.88 -19.73
CA ALA A 193 22.25 13.04 -19.09
C ALA A 193 21.17 12.79 -20.14
N SER A 194 21.39 11.77 -20.97
CA SER A 194 20.27 10.95 -21.42
C SER A 194 19.42 10.74 -20.17
N PRO A 195 18.12 11.12 -20.17
CA PRO A 195 17.27 10.73 -19.07
C PRO A 195 17.54 9.24 -18.87
N ALA A 196 17.84 8.84 -17.63
CA ALA A 196 17.81 7.43 -17.31
C ALA A 196 16.38 6.99 -17.67
N GLN A 197 16.22 6.51 -18.91
CA GLN A 197 15.10 5.72 -19.31
C GLN A 197 15.29 4.48 -18.47
N GLU A 198 14.62 4.46 -17.31
CA GLU A 198 14.03 3.20 -16.90
C GLU A 198 13.41 2.62 -18.19
N PRO A 199 13.75 1.40 -18.59
CA PRO A 199 13.12 0.79 -19.75
C PRO A 199 11.62 1.01 -19.57
N PRO A 200 10.91 1.57 -20.56
CA PRO A 200 9.54 2.02 -20.37
C PRO A 200 8.75 0.85 -19.80
N VAL A 201 8.39 0.96 -18.51
CA VAL A 201 7.55 -0.01 -17.83
C VAL A 201 6.25 0.01 -18.60
N ALA A 202 6.00 -1.07 -19.35
CA ALA A 202 4.85 -1.12 -20.23
C ALA A 202 3.59 -0.90 -19.36
N PRO A 203 2.62 -0.08 -19.81
CA PRO A 203 1.40 0.15 -19.03
C PRO A 203 0.69 -1.15 -18.67
N ILE A 204 0.80 -2.15 -19.55
CA ILE A 204 0.42 -3.52 -19.31
C ILE A 204 1.65 -4.40 -19.57
N GLU A 205 2.00 -5.22 -18.59
CA GLU A 205 3.01 -6.26 -18.71
C GLU A 205 2.35 -7.64 -18.75
N ALA A 206 2.92 -8.56 -19.52
CA ALA A 206 2.64 -9.98 -19.33
C ALA A 206 3.15 -10.40 -17.94
N GLY A 207 2.31 -11.12 -17.20
CA GLY A 207 2.69 -11.66 -15.91
C GLY A 207 3.21 -13.08 -16.01
N THR A 208 3.40 -13.71 -14.85
CA THR A 208 3.66 -15.14 -14.73
C THR A 208 2.37 -15.80 -14.25
N PRO A 209 1.59 -16.41 -15.14
CA PRO A 209 0.39 -17.15 -14.74
C PRO A 209 0.77 -18.26 -13.76
N GLY A 210 -0.12 -18.54 -12.81
CA GLY A 210 -0.02 -19.74 -11.99
C GLY A 210 -0.54 -20.97 -12.74
N PRO A 211 -0.68 -22.11 -12.06
CA PRO A 211 -1.09 -23.37 -12.66
C PRO A 211 -2.61 -23.44 -12.92
N TRP A 212 -3.21 -22.39 -13.50
CA TRP A 212 -4.61 -22.39 -13.92
C TRP A 212 -4.73 -22.52 -15.43
N ARG A 213 -5.88 -23.03 -15.89
CA ARG A 213 -6.17 -23.10 -17.33
C ARG A 213 -6.32 -21.69 -17.91
N PRO A 214 -5.66 -21.38 -19.04
CA PRO A 214 -5.71 -20.05 -19.63
C PRO A 214 -7.08 -19.77 -20.23
N LEU A 215 -7.40 -18.48 -20.34
CA LEU A 215 -8.62 -17.99 -20.97
C LEU A 215 -8.81 -18.58 -22.38
N GLY A 216 -10.02 -19.07 -22.67
CA GLY A 216 -10.36 -19.70 -23.94
C GLY A 216 -10.08 -21.20 -24.03
N ALA A 217 -9.49 -21.82 -23.00
CA ALA A 217 -9.36 -23.27 -22.90
C ALA A 217 -10.71 -24.00 -22.75
N GLY A 218 -11.76 -23.30 -22.31
CA GLY A 218 -13.12 -23.81 -22.19
C GLY A 218 -14.17 -22.74 -22.56
N PRO A 219 -15.46 -23.13 -22.60
CA PRO A 219 -16.55 -22.22 -22.97
C PRO A 219 -16.72 -21.06 -21.98
N ILE A 220 -16.39 -21.26 -20.71
CA ILE A 220 -16.42 -20.21 -19.70
C ILE A 220 -15.09 -19.46 -19.71
N ARG A 221 -15.14 -18.24 -20.22
CA ARG A 221 -14.05 -17.26 -20.24
C ARG A 221 -14.22 -16.34 -19.04
N LEU A 222 -13.51 -16.64 -17.95
CA LEU A 222 -13.62 -15.96 -16.66
C LEU A 222 -12.51 -14.92 -16.49
N GLY A 223 -12.90 -13.66 -16.31
CA GLY A 223 -12.00 -12.59 -15.88
C GLY A 223 -11.93 -12.47 -14.36
N LEU A 224 -10.73 -12.23 -13.82
CA LEU A 224 -10.49 -11.92 -12.41
C LEU A 224 -9.67 -10.63 -12.31
N GLY A 225 -10.04 -9.70 -11.42
CA GLY A 225 -9.21 -8.53 -11.14
C GLY A 225 -9.95 -7.32 -10.55
N THR A 226 -9.24 -6.28 -10.11
CA THR A 226 -7.79 -6.05 -10.28
C THR A 226 -6.92 -5.97 -9.00
N ALA A 227 -7.42 -6.30 -7.81
CA ALA A 227 -6.65 -6.14 -6.57
C ALA A 227 -5.70 -7.31 -6.27
N ASN A 228 -6.21 -8.53 -6.29
CA ASN A 228 -5.52 -9.76 -5.91
C ASN A 228 -4.84 -9.66 -4.52
N TYR A 229 -5.57 -9.14 -3.53
CA TYR A 229 -5.05 -9.02 -2.16
C TYR A 229 -4.65 -10.37 -1.60
N ALA A 230 -3.46 -10.44 -1.00
CA ALA A 230 -2.87 -11.66 -0.45
C ALA A 230 -2.90 -12.88 -1.41
N GLY A 231 -2.86 -12.64 -2.74
CA GLY A 231 -2.87 -13.70 -3.75
C GLY A 231 -4.20 -14.47 -3.86
N GLN A 232 -5.28 -13.96 -3.26
CA GLN A 232 -6.54 -14.69 -3.15
C GLN A 232 -7.21 -14.94 -4.52
N LEU A 233 -7.08 -14.02 -5.48
CA LEU A 233 -7.57 -14.28 -6.85
C LEU A 233 -6.71 -15.32 -7.57
N SER A 234 -5.40 -15.33 -7.34
CA SER A 234 -4.51 -16.35 -7.91
C SER A 234 -4.89 -17.73 -7.40
N ALA A 235 -5.09 -17.85 -6.09
CA ALA A 235 -5.51 -19.10 -5.45
C ALA A 235 -6.91 -19.53 -5.92
N LEU A 236 -7.83 -18.57 -6.08
CA LEU A 236 -9.17 -18.83 -6.61
C LEU A 236 -9.14 -19.31 -8.06
N ALA A 237 -8.26 -18.75 -8.90
CA ALA A 237 -8.07 -19.20 -10.29
C ALA A 237 -7.64 -20.67 -10.34
N VAL A 238 -6.68 -21.07 -9.49
CA VAL A 238 -6.26 -22.47 -9.36
C VAL A 238 -7.41 -23.34 -8.87
N ALA A 239 -8.12 -22.93 -7.82
CA ALA A 239 -9.21 -23.71 -7.25
C ALA A 239 -10.36 -23.94 -8.24
N ILE A 240 -10.84 -22.88 -8.91
CA ILE A 240 -11.92 -22.98 -9.90
C ILE A 240 -11.49 -23.86 -11.08
N THR A 241 -10.29 -23.63 -11.63
CA THR A 241 -9.82 -24.44 -12.76
C THR A 241 -9.44 -25.87 -12.34
N THR A 242 -9.11 -26.14 -11.09
CA THR A 242 -8.97 -27.54 -10.64
C THR A 242 -10.34 -28.22 -10.57
N ALA A 243 -11.36 -27.52 -10.07
CA ALA A 243 -12.70 -28.08 -9.91
C ALA A 243 -13.50 -28.20 -11.23
N ARG A 244 -13.27 -27.32 -12.22
CA ARG A 244 -14.15 -27.18 -13.39
C ARG A 244 -13.42 -27.08 -14.72
N ALA A 245 -13.33 -28.20 -15.44
CA ALA A 245 -12.63 -28.34 -16.73
C ALA A 245 -13.07 -27.33 -17.82
N ASP A 246 -14.32 -26.86 -17.77
CA ASP A 246 -14.94 -25.96 -18.74
C ASP A 246 -14.61 -24.47 -18.54
N VAL A 247 -13.88 -24.13 -17.46
CA VAL A 247 -13.44 -22.77 -17.14
C VAL A 247 -11.99 -22.54 -17.56
N GLY A 248 -11.76 -21.43 -18.29
CA GLY A 248 -10.46 -20.82 -18.51
C GLY A 248 -10.43 -19.39 -17.95
N VAL A 249 -9.29 -18.98 -17.39
CA VAL A 249 -9.15 -17.74 -16.60
C VAL A 249 -8.15 -16.77 -17.24
N GLU A 250 -8.43 -15.47 -17.14
CA GLU A 250 -7.41 -14.41 -17.19
C GLU A 250 -7.49 -13.57 -15.90
N LEU A 251 -6.38 -13.51 -15.17
CA LEU A 251 -6.21 -12.70 -13.98
C LEU A 251 -5.39 -11.45 -14.32
N VAL A 252 -6.01 -10.28 -14.13
CA VAL A 252 -5.35 -8.97 -14.27
C VAL A 252 -5.14 -8.36 -12.89
N MET A 253 -3.92 -7.97 -12.56
CA MET A 253 -3.58 -7.32 -11.30
C MET A 253 -3.09 -5.89 -11.55
N ALA A 254 -3.71 -4.89 -10.92
CA ALA A 254 -3.32 -3.49 -11.03
C ALA A 254 -2.54 -3.03 -9.80
N LYS A 255 -1.28 -2.62 -10.00
CA LYS A 255 -0.36 -2.27 -8.91
C LYS A 255 0.81 -1.38 -9.34
N PRO A 256 1.55 -0.79 -8.40
CA PRO A 256 2.83 -0.15 -8.69
C PRO A 256 3.91 -1.18 -9.10
N PRO A 257 4.82 -0.84 -10.04
CA PRO A 257 5.82 -1.78 -10.59
C PRO A 257 6.71 -2.47 -9.55
N ALA A 258 7.03 -1.75 -8.45
CA ALA A 258 7.96 -2.16 -7.40
C ALA A 258 7.33 -3.01 -6.27
N THR A 259 6.05 -3.36 -6.35
CA THR A 259 5.38 -4.14 -5.30
C THR A 259 5.52 -5.65 -5.52
N TYR A 260 5.48 -6.43 -4.43
CA TYR A 260 5.44 -7.89 -4.48
C TYR A 260 4.38 -8.41 -5.47
N ARG A 261 4.74 -9.38 -6.32
CA ARG A 261 3.89 -9.90 -7.39
C ARG A 261 3.33 -11.26 -6.97
N TYR A 262 2.02 -11.33 -6.73
CA TYR A 262 1.31 -12.61 -6.79
C TYR A 262 1.14 -13.02 -8.26
N PRO A 263 1.11 -14.33 -8.58
CA PRO A 263 0.91 -14.80 -9.96
C PRO A 263 -0.31 -14.14 -10.62
N ALA A 264 -0.15 -13.70 -11.86
CA ALA A 264 -1.19 -13.06 -12.66
C ALA A 264 -0.87 -13.25 -14.14
N ASP A 265 -1.87 -13.28 -15.00
CA ASP A 265 -1.65 -13.28 -16.45
C ASP A 265 -1.12 -11.93 -16.92
N ARG A 266 -1.56 -10.84 -16.28
CA ARG A 266 -1.16 -9.48 -16.63
C ARG A 266 -1.04 -8.55 -15.44
N TYR A 267 -0.05 -7.67 -15.50
CA TYR A 267 0.10 -6.56 -14.57
C TYR A 267 -0.24 -5.25 -15.26
N LEU A 268 -1.15 -4.49 -14.66
CA LEU A 268 -1.44 -3.12 -15.03
C LEU A 268 -0.65 -2.21 -14.10
N ASN A 269 0.36 -1.56 -14.66
CA ASN A 269 1.27 -0.70 -13.91
C ASN A 269 0.66 0.69 -13.75
N TYR A 270 0.61 1.20 -12.52
CA TYR A 270 0.21 2.59 -12.27
C TYR A 270 1.18 3.58 -12.93
N PRO A 271 0.72 4.69 -13.56
CA PRO A 271 -0.68 5.14 -13.74
C PRO A 271 -1.29 4.71 -15.10
N GLY A 272 -0.86 3.58 -15.65
CA GLY A 272 -1.28 3.06 -16.95
C GLY A 272 -2.80 2.92 -17.11
N GLU A 273 -3.54 2.68 -16.03
CA GLU A 273 -5.01 2.62 -16.04
C GLU A 273 -5.70 3.93 -16.49
N HIS A 274 -4.99 5.06 -16.45
CA HIS A 274 -5.50 6.35 -16.91
C HIS A 274 -5.24 6.60 -18.40
N ARG A 275 -4.42 5.77 -19.08
CA ARG A 275 -4.10 5.98 -20.49
C ARG A 275 -5.24 5.48 -21.38
N LEU A 276 -5.63 6.27 -22.38
CA LEU A 276 -6.78 5.94 -23.22
C LEU A 276 -6.58 4.65 -24.05
N ASP A 277 -5.38 4.44 -24.59
CA ASP A 277 -5.03 3.24 -25.36
C ASP A 277 -5.16 1.96 -24.52
N VAL A 278 -4.69 2.01 -23.27
CA VAL A 278 -4.83 0.93 -22.28
C VAL A 278 -6.30 0.64 -21.98
N GLN A 279 -7.10 1.69 -21.80
CA GLN A 279 -8.51 1.56 -21.47
C GLN A 279 -9.34 0.99 -22.62
N ILE A 280 -9.06 1.41 -23.86
CA ILE A 280 -9.68 0.84 -25.06
C ILE A 280 -9.32 -0.64 -25.17
N ALA A 281 -8.03 -0.99 -25.06
CA ALA A 281 -7.59 -2.39 -25.14
C ALA A 281 -8.20 -3.27 -24.05
N ARG A 282 -8.42 -2.72 -22.84
CA ARG A 282 -9.14 -3.42 -21.76
C ARG A 282 -10.62 -3.58 -22.09
N ALA A 283 -11.28 -2.53 -22.59
CA ALA A 283 -12.69 -2.59 -22.95
C ALA A 283 -12.96 -3.61 -24.06
N GLU A 284 -12.15 -3.60 -25.12
CA GLU A 284 -12.24 -4.58 -26.22
C GLU A 284 -12.12 -6.01 -25.70
N ARG A 285 -11.19 -6.26 -24.77
CA ARG A 285 -11.00 -7.59 -24.21
C ARG A 285 -12.10 -8.00 -23.25
N VAL A 286 -12.37 -7.19 -22.23
CA VAL A 286 -13.36 -7.52 -21.20
C VAL A 286 -14.73 -7.64 -21.83
N LEU A 287 -15.16 -6.65 -22.61
CA LEU A 287 -16.51 -6.63 -23.19
C LEU A 287 -16.65 -7.54 -24.41
N GLY A 288 -15.58 -7.78 -25.16
CA GLY A 288 -15.62 -8.60 -26.38
C GLY A 288 -15.34 -10.09 -26.16
N TRP A 289 -14.63 -10.45 -25.10
CA TRP A 289 -14.12 -11.81 -24.92
C TRP A 289 -14.58 -12.52 -23.66
N TYR A 290 -14.86 -11.81 -22.56
CA TYR A 290 -15.26 -12.48 -21.33
C TYR A 290 -16.73 -12.92 -21.37
N THR A 291 -17.02 -14.00 -20.65
CA THR A 291 -18.39 -14.45 -20.38
C THR A 291 -18.79 -14.19 -18.93
N HIS A 292 -17.81 -14.32 -18.04
CA HIS A 292 -17.97 -14.15 -16.60
C HIS A 292 -16.86 -13.23 -16.07
N LEU A 293 -17.15 -12.49 -15.02
CA LEU A 293 -16.20 -11.59 -14.38
C LEU A 293 -16.42 -11.61 -12.85
N ILE A 294 -15.36 -11.90 -12.10
CA ILE A 294 -15.34 -11.66 -10.64
C ILE A 294 -14.54 -10.39 -10.40
N VAL A 295 -15.23 -9.37 -9.87
CA VAL A 295 -14.64 -8.07 -9.54
C VAL A 295 -14.24 -8.08 -8.08
N ASP A 296 -12.95 -7.98 -7.82
CA ASP A 296 -12.45 -7.92 -6.45
C ASP A 296 -12.23 -6.48 -5.96
N ALA A 297 -12.48 -6.29 -4.67
CA ALA A 297 -12.33 -5.02 -3.96
C ALA A 297 -13.06 -3.82 -4.62
N PHE A 298 -14.12 -4.08 -5.40
CA PHE A 298 -14.93 -3.07 -6.10
C PHE A 298 -14.11 -2.15 -7.03
N ARG A 299 -12.94 -2.62 -7.50
CA ARG A 299 -12.09 -1.83 -8.39
C ARG A 299 -12.66 -1.82 -9.82
N PRO A 300 -12.45 -0.75 -10.58
CA PRO A 300 -12.89 -0.71 -11.96
C PRO A 300 -12.05 -1.66 -12.82
N VAL A 301 -12.70 -2.25 -13.83
CA VAL A 301 -12.12 -3.29 -14.69
C VAL A 301 -11.88 -2.81 -16.13
N LEU A 302 -12.48 -1.68 -16.52
CA LEU A 302 -12.30 -1.08 -17.85
C LEU A 302 -11.27 0.05 -17.86
N GLY A 303 -10.85 0.54 -16.68
CA GLY A 303 -9.96 1.69 -16.58
C GLY A 303 -10.43 2.72 -15.57
N ARG A 304 -10.04 3.98 -15.77
CA ARG A 304 -10.41 5.12 -14.91
C ARG A 304 -11.24 6.19 -15.62
N ALA A 305 -11.63 5.97 -16.88
CA ALA A 305 -12.39 6.93 -17.68
C ALA A 305 -13.84 7.06 -17.21
N ASN A 306 -14.45 5.95 -16.74
CA ASN A 306 -15.83 5.95 -16.26
C ASN A 306 -15.93 6.38 -14.79
N GLY A 307 -14.85 6.24 -14.02
CA GLY A 307 -14.83 6.51 -12.59
C GLY A 307 -13.76 5.71 -11.87
N ASP A 308 -13.83 5.73 -10.54
CA ASP A 308 -12.80 5.14 -9.67
C ASP A 308 -13.18 3.79 -9.04
N ASP A 309 -14.35 3.27 -9.37
CA ASP A 309 -14.91 2.02 -8.84
C ASP A 309 -15.81 1.32 -9.84
N ILE A 310 -16.17 0.08 -9.50
CA ILE A 310 -16.91 -0.82 -10.38
C ILE A 310 -18.29 -0.29 -10.77
N ALA A 311 -18.96 0.53 -9.95
CA ALA A 311 -20.31 1.02 -10.24
C ALA A 311 -20.38 1.75 -11.59
N ALA A 312 -19.29 2.43 -11.95
CA ALA A 312 -19.15 3.13 -13.21
C ALA A 312 -19.03 2.21 -14.44
N ASP A 313 -18.51 0.99 -14.27
CA ASP A 313 -18.33 0.01 -15.35
C ASP A 313 -19.56 -0.91 -15.50
N LEU A 314 -20.37 -1.09 -14.45
CA LEU A 314 -21.53 -1.98 -14.45
C LEU A 314 -22.49 -1.77 -15.65
N PRO A 315 -22.84 -0.54 -16.08
CA PRO A 315 -23.71 -0.35 -17.24
C PRO A 315 -23.13 -0.93 -18.54
N ALA A 316 -21.82 -0.82 -18.75
CA ALA A 316 -21.15 -1.35 -19.93
C ALA A 316 -21.09 -2.89 -19.87
N LEU A 317 -20.74 -3.45 -18.72
CA LEU A 317 -20.70 -4.90 -18.49
C LEU A 317 -22.08 -5.55 -18.70
N ARG A 318 -23.14 -4.90 -18.21
CA ARG A 318 -24.54 -5.34 -18.40
C ARG A 318 -24.95 -5.31 -19.87
N ARG A 319 -24.59 -4.25 -20.61
CA ARG A 319 -24.88 -4.13 -22.05
C ARG A 319 -24.18 -5.22 -22.87
N ALA A 320 -22.95 -5.57 -22.48
CA ALA A 320 -22.20 -6.67 -23.07
C ALA A 320 -22.68 -8.06 -22.59
N ARG A 321 -23.67 -8.13 -21.70
CA ARG A 321 -24.27 -9.36 -21.16
C ARG A 321 -23.28 -10.27 -20.43
N LEU A 322 -22.27 -9.69 -19.79
CA LEU A 322 -21.36 -10.44 -18.92
C LEU A 322 -22.09 -10.83 -17.62
N LYS A 323 -21.86 -12.05 -17.16
CA LYS A 323 -22.21 -12.45 -15.79
C LYS A 323 -21.16 -11.88 -14.84
N VAL A 324 -21.56 -11.02 -13.92
CA VAL A 324 -20.64 -10.33 -13.01
C VAL A 324 -20.92 -10.76 -11.57
N ALA A 325 -19.87 -11.00 -10.80
CA ALA A 325 -19.93 -11.20 -9.36
C ALA A 325 -18.99 -10.22 -8.65
N LEU A 326 -19.36 -9.82 -7.43
CA LEU A 326 -18.57 -8.94 -6.57
C LEU A 326 -17.87 -9.78 -5.48
N LEU A 327 -16.62 -9.46 -5.16
CA LEU A 327 -15.85 -10.09 -4.10
C LEU A 327 -15.20 -9.05 -3.19
N ALA A 328 -15.51 -9.10 -1.90
CA ALA A 328 -14.89 -8.25 -0.88
C ALA A 328 -13.94 -9.01 0.05
N HIS A 329 -12.90 -8.31 0.48
CA HIS A 329 -11.79 -8.82 1.27
C HIS A 329 -11.67 -8.20 2.67
N GLY A 330 -12.09 -6.95 2.86
CA GLY A 330 -11.91 -6.30 4.15
C GLY A 330 -12.45 -4.88 4.22
N SER A 331 -11.54 -3.92 4.39
CA SER A 331 -11.85 -2.52 4.69
C SER A 331 -12.61 -1.78 3.60
N GLU A 332 -12.68 -2.33 2.39
CA GLU A 332 -13.50 -1.79 1.31
C GLU A 332 -15.01 -2.03 1.52
N ILE A 333 -15.41 -2.88 2.46
CA ILE A 333 -16.81 -3.11 2.84
C ILE A 333 -17.04 -3.00 4.35
N ARG A 334 -16.03 -3.30 5.16
CA ARG A 334 -16.07 -3.21 6.62
C ARG A 334 -16.22 -1.75 7.05
N HIS A 335 -17.35 -1.41 7.63
CA HIS A 335 -17.65 -0.02 7.99
C HIS A 335 -16.96 0.35 9.32
N PRO A 336 -16.05 1.36 9.35
CA PRO A 336 -15.28 1.69 10.56
C PRO A 336 -16.14 2.03 11.78
N GLY A 337 -17.18 2.85 11.59
CA GLY A 337 -18.13 3.24 12.66
C GLY A 337 -18.87 2.04 13.27
N ALA A 338 -19.59 1.27 12.45
CA ALA A 338 -20.24 0.04 12.89
C ALA A 338 -19.28 -0.96 13.56
N HIS A 339 -18.04 -1.08 13.07
CA HIS A 339 -17.05 -1.96 13.69
C HIS A 339 -16.60 -1.45 15.08
N LEU A 340 -16.45 -0.12 15.26
CA LEU A 340 -16.19 0.51 16.57
C LEU A 340 -17.33 0.28 17.57
N GLU A 341 -18.58 0.26 17.09
CA GLU A 341 -19.78 -0.01 17.90
C GLU A 341 -19.87 -1.48 18.29
N ARG A 342 -19.62 -2.40 17.36
CA ARG A 342 -19.71 -3.86 17.59
C ARG A 342 -18.56 -4.39 18.45
N HIS A 343 -17.35 -3.85 18.30
CA HIS A 343 -16.16 -4.40 18.95
C HIS A 343 -15.51 -3.39 19.89
N ALA A 344 -15.50 -3.71 21.18
CA ALA A 344 -14.75 -2.96 22.19
C ALA A 344 -13.27 -2.79 21.78
N GLU A 345 -12.68 -3.86 21.23
CA GLU A 345 -11.28 -3.94 20.81
C GLU A 345 -11.02 -3.51 19.37
N SER A 346 -11.99 -2.86 18.70
CA SER A 346 -11.90 -2.48 17.29
C SER A 346 -10.53 -1.92 16.87
N ALA A 347 -9.95 -2.47 15.79
CA ALA A 347 -8.71 -1.97 15.18
C ALA A 347 -8.77 -0.49 14.77
N PHE A 348 -9.98 0.02 14.47
CA PHE A 348 -10.17 1.41 14.03
C PHE A 348 -9.93 2.44 15.14
N ARG A 349 -9.76 2.00 16.41
CA ARG A 349 -9.30 2.90 17.48
C ARG A 349 -7.85 3.35 17.27
N ASP A 350 -7.06 2.54 16.58
CA ASP A 350 -5.63 2.77 16.33
C ASP A 350 -5.36 3.20 14.87
N ALA A 351 -6.42 3.38 14.07
CA ALA A 351 -6.30 3.79 12.67
C ALA A 351 -6.08 5.32 12.56
N PRO A 352 -5.30 5.79 11.58
CA PRO A 352 -5.21 7.23 11.27
C PRO A 352 -6.59 7.83 10.99
N GLU A 353 -6.87 9.02 11.54
CA GLU A 353 -8.19 9.65 11.46
C GLU A 353 -8.62 9.94 10.01
N ASP A 354 -7.67 10.39 9.18
CA ASP A 354 -7.91 10.63 7.76
C ASP A 354 -8.24 9.36 6.99
N LEU A 355 -7.64 8.23 7.38
CA LEU A 355 -7.94 6.92 6.81
C LEU A 355 -9.33 6.44 7.21
N ILE A 356 -9.79 6.69 8.45
CA ILE A 356 -11.15 6.31 8.88
C ILE A 356 -12.20 6.96 8.00
N GLY A 357 -12.11 8.28 7.77
CA GLY A 357 -13.06 8.99 6.91
C GLY A 357 -13.08 8.48 5.46
N GLN A 358 -11.92 8.15 4.91
CA GLN A 358 -11.80 7.55 3.58
C GLN A 358 -12.43 6.15 3.52
N LEU A 359 -12.13 5.29 4.49
CA LEU A 359 -12.67 3.93 4.54
C LEU A 359 -14.18 3.92 4.75
N THR A 360 -14.73 4.82 5.57
CA THR A 360 -16.18 5.00 5.71
C THR A 360 -16.81 5.32 4.35
N THR A 361 -16.28 6.32 3.64
CA THR A 361 -16.79 6.72 2.32
C THR A 361 -16.75 5.55 1.32
N VAL A 362 -15.65 4.80 1.29
CA VAL A 362 -15.48 3.65 0.40
C VAL A 362 -16.45 2.53 0.77
N ALA A 363 -16.57 2.18 2.05
CA ALA A 363 -17.44 1.12 2.53
C ALA A 363 -18.91 1.44 2.24
N GLU A 364 -19.38 2.66 2.53
CA GLU A 364 -20.75 3.09 2.25
C GLU A 364 -21.08 3.01 0.74
N ARG A 365 -20.19 3.52 -0.11
CA ARG A 365 -20.35 3.46 -1.58
C ARG A 365 -20.40 2.01 -2.07
N ASN A 366 -19.47 1.17 -1.63
CA ASN A 366 -19.36 -0.21 -2.10
C ASN A 366 -20.54 -1.06 -1.62
N ARG A 367 -21.01 -0.86 -0.38
CA ARG A 367 -22.23 -1.50 0.15
C ARG A 367 -23.45 -1.12 -0.67
N ARG A 368 -23.63 0.17 -0.95
CA ARG A 368 -24.71 0.65 -1.84
C ARG A 368 -24.62 0.01 -3.21
N THR A 369 -23.42 -0.03 -3.79
CA THR A 369 -23.19 -0.65 -5.11
C THR A 369 -23.57 -2.13 -5.10
N ALA A 370 -23.17 -2.88 -4.06
CA ALA A 370 -23.51 -4.28 -3.92
C ALA A 370 -25.04 -4.49 -3.86
N GLU A 371 -25.71 -3.72 -3.01
CA GLU A 371 -27.17 -3.78 -2.82
C GLU A 371 -27.94 -3.40 -4.09
N GLU A 372 -27.63 -2.24 -4.70
CA GLU A 372 -28.35 -1.72 -5.87
C GLU A 372 -28.08 -2.53 -7.15
N SER A 373 -26.92 -3.20 -7.24
CA SER A 373 -26.56 -3.97 -8.43
C SER A 373 -27.33 -5.28 -8.56
N GLY A 374 -27.76 -5.87 -7.45
CA GLY A 374 -28.38 -7.20 -7.40
C GLY A 374 -27.48 -8.33 -7.91
N LEU A 375 -26.15 -8.12 -7.95
CA LEU A 375 -25.19 -9.11 -8.41
C LEU A 375 -24.88 -10.15 -7.32
N PRO A 376 -24.49 -11.39 -7.69
CA PRO A 376 -23.88 -12.32 -6.75
C PRO A 376 -22.73 -11.64 -6.00
N PHE A 377 -22.77 -11.69 -4.67
CA PHE A 377 -21.83 -10.99 -3.83
C PHE A 377 -21.21 -11.93 -2.80
N PHE A 378 -19.88 -11.94 -2.76
CA PHE A 378 -19.08 -12.83 -1.96
C PHE A 378 -18.15 -12.05 -1.03
N VAL A 379 -17.87 -12.63 0.14
CA VAL A 379 -16.94 -12.08 1.14
C VAL A 379 -15.94 -13.12 1.58
N THR A 380 -14.67 -12.74 1.75
CA THR A 380 -13.61 -13.72 2.06
C THR A 380 -13.47 -14.11 3.53
N THR A 381 -13.85 -13.23 4.45
CA THR A 381 -13.81 -13.48 5.89
C THR A 381 -15.21 -13.39 6.50
N PRO A 382 -15.55 -14.25 7.49
CA PRO A 382 -16.90 -14.29 8.06
C PRO A 382 -17.38 -12.94 8.62
N ASP A 383 -16.53 -12.15 9.28
CA ASP A 383 -16.90 -10.86 9.89
C ASP A 383 -17.58 -9.88 8.94
N LEU A 384 -17.27 -9.96 7.64
CA LEU A 384 -17.87 -9.06 6.66
C LEU A 384 -19.38 -9.29 6.52
N LEU A 385 -19.89 -10.47 6.93
CA LEU A 385 -21.32 -10.75 6.99
C LEU A 385 -22.07 -9.86 8.00
N ASP A 386 -21.41 -9.27 9.00
CA ASP A 386 -22.06 -8.29 9.89
C ASP A 386 -22.38 -6.98 9.15
N ASP A 387 -21.61 -6.64 8.11
CA ASP A 387 -21.84 -5.46 7.29
C ASP A 387 -22.70 -5.77 6.06
N VAL A 388 -22.59 -6.98 5.52
CA VAL A 388 -23.31 -7.40 4.32
C VAL A 388 -23.92 -8.81 4.50
N PRO A 389 -24.99 -8.95 5.30
CA PRO A 389 -25.56 -10.26 5.64
C PRO A 389 -26.11 -11.06 4.45
N SER A 390 -26.42 -10.39 3.34
CA SER A 390 -26.88 -11.01 2.11
C SER A 390 -25.76 -11.62 1.25
N ALA A 391 -24.49 -11.32 1.56
CA ALA A 391 -23.35 -11.87 0.85
C ALA A 391 -23.13 -13.35 1.21
N THR A 392 -22.49 -14.09 0.31
CA THR A 392 -22.07 -15.48 0.55
C THR A 392 -20.62 -15.52 0.99
N TRP A 393 -20.32 -16.25 2.06
CA TRP A 393 -18.93 -16.45 2.48
C TRP A 393 -18.19 -17.36 1.49
N ALA A 394 -17.16 -16.82 0.85
CA ALA A 394 -16.23 -17.50 -0.04
C ALA A 394 -14.86 -17.59 0.66
N PRO A 395 -14.55 -18.69 1.37
CA PRO A 395 -13.40 -18.75 2.27
C PRO A 395 -12.08 -18.31 1.63
N LEU A 396 -11.23 -17.68 2.44
CA LEU A 396 -9.81 -17.47 2.09
C LEU A 396 -9.17 -18.79 1.65
N ILE A 397 -8.29 -18.75 0.67
CA ILE A 397 -7.58 -19.93 0.17
C ILE A 397 -6.11 -19.85 0.59
N VAL A 398 -5.60 -20.94 1.16
CA VAL A 398 -4.19 -21.15 1.48
C VAL A 398 -3.70 -22.48 0.89
N ASP A 399 -2.42 -22.53 0.53
CA ASP A 399 -1.76 -23.76 0.08
C ASP A 399 -1.45 -24.65 1.29
N VAL A 400 -2.45 -25.38 1.77
CA VAL A 400 -2.37 -26.18 3.01
C VAL A 400 -1.16 -27.11 2.99
N ASP A 401 -0.91 -27.77 1.86
CA ASP A 401 0.19 -28.72 1.69
C ASP A 401 1.56 -28.03 1.78
N ALA A 402 1.70 -26.83 1.20
CA ALA A 402 2.96 -26.11 1.24
C ALA A 402 3.29 -25.52 2.63
N TRP A 403 2.28 -25.31 3.48
CA TRP A 403 2.46 -24.85 4.87
C TRP A 403 2.63 -25.98 5.88
N ALA A 404 2.13 -27.17 5.56
CA ALA A 404 2.18 -28.36 6.41
C ALA A 404 3.57 -28.61 7.00
N CYS A 405 3.60 -29.07 8.24
CA CYS A 405 4.84 -29.34 8.94
C CYS A 405 4.63 -30.34 10.07
N ASP A 406 5.41 -31.42 10.06
CA ASP A 406 5.29 -32.53 11.02
C ASP A 406 5.97 -32.25 12.38
N ARG A 407 6.47 -31.03 12.59
CA ARG A 407 7.11 -30.67 13.86
C ARG A 407 6.08 -30.65 14.98
N PRO A 408 6.29 -31.41 16.07
CA PRO A 408 5.43 -31.37 17.24
C PRO A 408 5.27 -29.94 17.77
N VAL A 409 4.09 -29.63 18.29
CA VAL A 409 3.73 -28.33 18.85
C VAL A 409 3.73 -28.41 20.37
N LEU A 410 4.23 -27.38 21.05
CA LEU A 410 4.26 -27.27 22.52
C LEU A 410 5.08 -28.36 23.26
N GLU A 411 6.07 -28.99 22.62
CA GLU A 411 7.04 -29.85 23.33
C GLU A 411 8.06 -29.04 24.15
N ARG A 412 8.39 -27.82 23.70
CA ARG A 412 9.38 -26.96 24.37
C ARG A 412 8.91 -26.57 25.76
N ALA A 413 9.80 -26.63 26.75
CA ALA A 413 9.49 -26.10 28.08
C ALA A 413 9.04 -24.63 28.01
N ARG A 414 9.75 -23.82 27.22
CA ARG A 414 9.39 -22.45 26.87
C ARG A 414 8.97 -22.40 25.38
N PRO A 415 7.67 -22.35 25.07
CA PRO A 415 7.19 -22.36 23.69
C PRO A 415 7.49 -21.05 22.97
N VAL A 416 7.64 -21.15 21.65
CA VAL A 416 7.87 -20.01 20.77
C VAL A 416 6.52 -19.44 20.32
N VAL A 417 6.28 -18.18 20.63
CA VAL A 417 5.12 -17.40 20.22
C VAL A 417 5.52 -16.44 19.11
N LEU A 418 4.90 -16.59 17.94
CA LEU A 418 5.12 -15.76 16.76
C LEU A 418 4.00 -14.74 16.59
N HIS A 419 4.37 -13.47 16.42
CA HIS A 419 3.48 -12.41 15.94
C HIS A 419 4.11 -11.74 14.72
N ALA A 420 3.38 -11.66 13.61
CA ALA A 420 3.91 -11.14 12.34
C ALA A 420 2.97 -10.11 11.69
N PRO A 421 2.99 -8.84 12.13
CA PRO A 421 2.04 -7.85 11.62
C PRO A 421 2.46 -7.26 10.28
N SER A 422 1.58 -7.36 9.28
CA SER A 422 1.74 -6.63 8.01
C SER A 422 1.39 -5.14 8.14
N LYS A 423 0.42 -4.81 9.00
CA LYS A 423 0.09 -3.46 9.44
C LYS A 423 -0.26 -3.52 10.93
N ARG A 424 0.54 -2.85 11.76
CA ARG A 424 0.41 -2.89 13.23
C ARG A 424 -1.00 -2.58 13.73
N TRP A 425 -1.63 -1.51 13.22
CA TRP A 425 -2.97 -1.10 13.66
C TRP A 425 -4.05 -2.15 13.37
N THR A 426 -4.02 -2.79 12.18
CA THR A 426 -4.99 -3.85 11.83
C THR A 426 -4.83 -5.12 12.67
N LYS A 427 -3.63 -5.33 13.23
CA LYS A 427 -3.31 -6.50 14.05
C LYS A 427 -3.41 -6.21 15.55
N GLY A 428 -3.54 -4.93 15.93
CA GLY A 428 -3.52 -4.53 17.34
C GLY A 428 -2.16 -4.70 17.99
N THR A 429 -1.08 -4.66 17.19
CA THR A 429 0.28 -5.00 17.64
C THR A 429 0.68 -4.19 18.87
N ASP A 430 0.42 -2.88 18.88
CA ASP A 430 0.85 -2.02 20.00
C ASP A 430 0.06 -2.30 21.29
N ARG A 431 -1.12 -2.91 21.20
CA ARG A 431 -1.93 -3.34 22.35
C ARG A 431 -1.54 -4.71 22.90
N LEU A 432 -1.15 -5.64 22.02
CA LEU A 432 -0.80 -7.01 22.42
C LEU A 432 0.69 -7.19 22.76
N LEU A 433 1.59 -6.42 22.13
CA LEU A 433 3.03 -6.59 22.27
C LEU A 433 3.51 -6.44 23.72
N PRO A 434 3.06 -5.46 24.52
CA PRO A 434 3.46 -5.37 25.92
C PRO A 434 3.09 -6.61 26.73
N ARG A 435 1.97 -7.26 26.42
CA ARG A 435 1.50 -8.48 27.10
C ARG A 435 2.31 -9.71 26.73
N LEU A 436 2.68 -9.83 25.45
CA LEU A 436 3.59 -10.88 25.00
C LEU A 436 5.01 -10.67 25.56
N GLN A 437 5.47 -9.42 25.64
CA GLN A 437 6.76 -9.09 26.24
C GLN A 437 6.79 -9.42 27.73
N GLU A 438 5.70 -9.17 28.46
CA GLU A 438 5.57 -9.55 29.88
C GLU A 438 5.79 -11.06 30.07
N LEU A 439 5.11 -11.90 29.28
CA LEU A 439 5.27 -13.35 29.31
C LEU A 439 6.67 -13.78 28.87
N HIS A 440 7.28 -13.05 27.95
CA HIS A 440 8.65 -13.29 27.51
C HIS A 440 9.68 -13.05 28.62
N ASP A 441 9.57 -11.92 29.31
CA ASP A 441 10.49 -11.49 30.37
C ASP A 441 10.36 -12.39 31.60
N ARG A 442 9.15 -12.87 31.89
CA ARG A 442 8.87 -13.92 32.90
C ARG A 442 9.40 -15.30 32.49
N ARG A 443 10.01 -15.43 31.30
CA ARG A 443 10.51 -16.68 30.70
C ARG A 443 9.46 -17.77 30.50
N ILE A 444 8.19 -17.38 30.41
CA ILE A 444 7.07 -18.30 30.15
C ILE A 444 7.05 -18.67 28.67
N ILE A 445 7.27 -17.70 27.77
CA ILE A 445 7.33 -17.88 26.31
C ILE A 445 8.59 -17.28 25.72
N GLU A 446 9.02 -17.75 24.55
CA GLU A 446 9.95 -17.03 23.67
C GLU A 446 9.12 -16.23 22.65
N LEU A 447 9.30 -14.92 22.56
CA LEU A 447 8.53 -14.07 21.68
C LEU A 447 9.36 -13.82 20.42
N ARG A 448 8.75 -14.05 19.26
CA ARG A 448 9.28 -13.67 17.95
C ARG A 448 8.34 -12.68 17.30
N LEU A 449 8.75 -11.41 17.26
CA LEU A 449 8.09 -10.38 16.48
C LEU A 449 8.76 -10.31 15.10
N VAL A 450 7.97 -10.50 14.04
CA VAL A 450 8.47 -10.53 12.67
C VAL A 450 7.82 -9.45 11.83
N GLU A 451 8.60 -8.53 11.29
CA GLU A 451 8.11 -7.41 10.48
C GLU A 451 8.92 -7.26 9.21
N GLY A 452 8.26 -6.92 8.10
CA GLY A 452 8.92 -6.62 6.83
C GLY A 452 9.63 -7.81 6.15
N LEU A 453 9.47 -9.04 6.65
CA LEU A 453 10.09 -10.21 6.03
C LEU A 453 9.45 -10.56 4.67
N PRO A 454 10.25 -11.01 3.69
CA PRO A 454 9.73 -11.63 2.48
C PRO A 454 8.82 -12.83 2.80
N HIS A 455 7.72 -12.97 2.06
CA HIS A 455 6.72 -14.04 2.29
C HIS A 455 7.32 -15.46 2.33
N HIS A 456 8.34 -15.76 1.52
CA HIS A 456 8.97 -17.09 1.51
C HIS A 456 9.74 -17.39 2.82
N GLU A 457 10.21 -16.37 3.53
CA GLU A 457 10.84 -16.53 4.85
C GLU A 457 9.81 -16.67 5.97
N MET A 458 8.60 -16.12 5.78
CA MET A 458 7.50 -16.21 6.75
C MET A 458 7.11 -17.66 7.03
N ARG A 459 7.05 -18.50 5.99
CA ARG A 459 6.73 -19.93 6.13
C ARG A 459 7.62 -20.63 7.14
N ARG A 460 8.93 -20.39 7.03
CA ARG A 460 9.90 -20.97 7.95
C ARG A 460 9.66 -20.52 9.39
N GLN A 461 9.36 -19.23 9.60
CA GLN A 461 9.07 -18.69 10.94
C GLN A 461 7.84 -19.37 11.56
N VAL A 462 6.76 -19.54 10.80
CA VAL A 462 5.54 -20.21 11.24
C VAL A 462 5.79 -21.69 11.55
N GLN A 463 6.58 -22.39 10.74
CA GLN A 463 6.95 -23.79 10.98
C GLN A 463 7.89 -23.98 12.18
N GLU A 464 8.60 -22.92 12.59
CA GLU A 464 9.53 -22.92 13.72
C GLU A 464 8.89 -22.50 15.05
N CYS A 465 7.67 -21.95 15.04
CA CYS A 465 6.97 -21.56 16.27
C CYS A 465 6.10 -22.68 16.85
N ASP A 466 5.53 -22.43 18.03
CA ASP A 466 4.52 -23.28 18.66
C ASP A 466 3.14 -22.63 18.63
N ILE A 467 3.09 -21.32 18.90
CA ILE A 467 1.86 -20.54 18.95
C ILE A 467 1.97 -19.37 17.97
N VAL A 468 0.95 -19.17 17.14
CA VAL A 468 0.76 -17.98 16.30
C VAL A 468 -0.25 -17.06 16.97
N VAL A 469 0.15 -15.82 17.26
CA VAL A 469 -0.76 -14.76 17.71
C VAL A 469 -1.05 -13.84 16.52
N ASP A 470 -2.28 -13.91 16.01
CA ASP A 470 -2.74 -13.07 14.89
C ASP A 470 -3.49 -11.82 15.43
N GLN A 471 -4.52 -11.37 14.72
CA GLN A 471 -5.27 -10.16 15.01
C GLN A 471 -6.22 -10.35 16.20
N LEU A 472 -6.03 -9.54 17.25
CA LEU A 472 -6.89 -9.54 18.45
C LEU A 472 -7.95 -8.43 18.44
N VAL A 473 -8.12 -7.75 17.30
CA VAL A 473 -8.83 -6.46 17.23
C VAL A 473 -9.86 -6.37 16.11
N MET A 474 -10.02 -7.46 15.34
CA MET A 474 -10.86 -7.51 14.14
C MET A 474 -12.12 -8.37 14.28
N GLY A 475 -12.21 -9.22 15.30
CA GLY A 475 -13.37 -10.11 15.50
C GLY A 475 -13.45 -11.27 14.48
N SER A 476 -12.36 -11.59 13.80
CA SER A 476 -12.26 -12.64 12.78
C SER A 476 -10.81 -13.05 12.56
N TYR A 477 -10.60 -14.12 11.81
CA TYR A 477 -9.29 -14.64 11.43
C TYR A 477 -8.95 -14.27 9.98
N GLY A 478 -7.66 -14.06 9.70
CA GLY A 478 -7.16 -13.74 8.37
C GLY A 478 -6.30 -14.87 7.77
N THR A 479 -5.66 -14.59 6.64
CA THR A 479 -4.76 -15.54 5.96
C THR A 479 -3.67 -16.09 6.90
N PHE A 480 -3.08 -15.22 7.73
CA PHE A 480 -2.02 -15.63 8.66
C PHE A 480 -2.50 -16.65 9.71
N SER A 481 -3.74 -16.53 10.18
CA SER A 481 -4.36 -17.56 11.03
C SER A 481 -4.52 -18.90 10.29
N CYS A 482 -4.95 -18.86 9.02
CA CYS A 482 -5.08 -20.06 8.21
C CYS A 482 -3.72 -20.72 7.93
N GLU A 483 -2.67 -19.93 7.68
CA GLU A 483 -1.29 -20.39 7.51
C GLU A 483 -0.74 -21.05 8.78
N GLY A 484 -1.01 -20.46 9.95
CA GLY A 484 -0.65 -21.04 11.25
C GLY A 484 -1.35 -22.38 11.50
N MET A 485 -2.65 -22.46 11.25
CA MET A 485 -3.43 -23.71 11.36
C MET A 485 -2.95 -24.78 10.36
N ALA A 486 -2.64 -24.39 9.11
CA ALA A 486 -2.12 -25.29 8.09
C ALA A 486 -0.74 -25.85 8.46
N ALA A 487 0.08 -25.06 9.14
CA ALA A 487 1.37 -25.51 9.65
C ALA A 487 1.28 -26.33 10.96
N GLY A 488 0.08 -26.64 11.45
CA GLY A 488 -0.13 -27.41 12.68
C GLY A 488 0.21 -26.65 13.96
N ARG A 489 0.06 -25.31 13.96
CA ARG A 489 0.35 -24.44 15.11
C ARG A 489 -0.92 -24.10 15.87
N VAL A 490 -0.77 -23.86 17.17
CA VAL A 490 -1.86 -23.28 17.97
C VAL A 490 -2.04 -21.84 17.54
N VAL A 491 -3.25 -21.45 17.16
CA VAL A 491 -3.55 -20.07 16.74
C VAL A 491 -4.36 -19.36 17.81
N VAL A 492 -3.96 -18.14 18.14
CA VAL A 492 -4.64 -17.22 19.04
C VAL A 492 -5.08 -15.99 18.25
N ALA A 493 -6.38 -15.73 18.20
CA ALA A 493 -6.96 -14.56 17.53
C ALA A 493 -8.25 -14.13 18.24
N TYR A 494 -8.75 -12.92 17.96
CA TYR A 494 -10.07 -12.50 18.44
C TYR A 494 -11.15 -12.90 17.43
N LEU A 495 -12.09 -13.74 17.86
CA LEU A 495 -13.26 -14.16 17.08
C LEU A 495 -14.57 -13.64 17.69
N SER A 496 -15.37 -12.96 16.88
CA SER A 496 -16.76 -12.60 17.20
C SER A 496 -17.70 -13.73 16.84
N GLU A 497 -18.57 -14.17 17.76
CA GLU A 497 -19.38 -15.38 17.53
C GLU A 497 -20.40 -15.26 16.39
N GLY A 498 -21.05 -14.10 16.25
CA GLY A 498 -22.16 -13.88 15.31
C GLY A 498 -21.83 -14.22 13.86
N PRO A 499 -20.80 -13.60 13.27
CA PRO A 499 -20.38 -13.86 11.89
C PRO A 499 -20.00 -15.31 11.59
N HIS A 500 -19.30 -15.97 12.53
CA HIS A 500 -18.85 -17.35 12.36
C HIS A 500 -20.03 -18.32 12.39
N ARG A 501 -21.01 -18.06 13.27
CA ARG A 501 -22.28 -18.78 13.30
C ARG A 501 -23.06 -18.58 12.00
N ALA A 502 -23.13 -17.35 11.48
CA ALA A 502 -23.79 -17.05 10.20
C ALA A 502 -23.11 -17.76 9.02
N ALA A 503 -21.78 -17.87 9.04
CA ALA A 503 -21.00 -18.63 8.06
C ALA A 503 -21.07 -20.17 8.26
N GLY A 504 -21.69 -20.64 9.35
CA GLY A 504 -21.83 -22.07 9.66
C GLY A 504 -20.51 -22.75 10.05
N VAL A 505 -19.60 -22.01 10.70
CA VAL A 505 -18.27 -22.52 11.08
C VAL A 505 -17.91 -22.20 12.53
N GLN A 506 -17.06 -23.04 13.12
CA GLN A 506 -16.44 -22.84 14.42
C GLN A 506 -14.93 -23.05 14.26
N PRO A 507 -14.15 -21.99 14.01
CA PRO A 507 -12.72 -22.12 13.82
C PRO A 507 -12.04 -22.61 15.11
N PRO A 508 -11.15 -23.61 15.05
CA PRO A 508 -10.40 -24.13 16.20
C PRO A 508 -9.24 -23.18 16.57
N ILE A 509 -9.60 -21.99 17.01
CA ILE A 509 -8.70 -20.91 17.39
C ILE A 509 -8.95 -20.58 18.86
N ALA A 510 -7.86 -20.41 19.62
CA ALA A 510 -7.94 -19.93 20.98
C ALA A 510 -8.36 -18.46 20.98
N ASN A 511 -9.64 -18.21 21.31
CA ASN A 511 -10.23 -16.88 21.24
C ASN A 511 -9.67 -15.97 22.35
N ALA A 512 -9.04 -14.86 21.98
CA ALA A 512 -8.49 -13.89 22.92
C ALA A 512 -8.69 -12.44 22.47
N THR A 513 -8.75 -11.52 23.42
CA THR A 513 -8.63 -10.07 23.20
C THR A 513 -7.29 -9.59 23.74
N PRO A 514 -6.86 -8.33 23.48
CA PRO A 514 -5.67 -7.78 24.12
C PRO A 514 -5.72 -7.87 25.66
N GLY A 515 -6.91 -7.75 26.25
CA GLY A 515 -7.13 -7.86 27.70
C GLY A 515 -7.06 -9.30 28.25
N THR A 516 -7.38 -10.32 27.44
CA THR A 516 -7.39 -11.73 27.87
C THR A 516 -6.23 -12.57 27.35
N LEU A 517 -5.33 -11.98 26.55
CA LEU A 517 -4.22 -12.67 25.89
C LEU A 517 -3.34 -13.45 26.86
N VAL A 518 -2.92 -12.83 27.97
CA VAL A 518 -2.04 -13.45 28.97
C VAL A 518 -2.68 -14.72 29.53
N LYS A 519 -3.90 -14.60 30.04
CA LYS A 519 -4.67 -15.73 30.60
C LYS A 519 -4.90 -16.84 29.58
N THR A 520 -5.16 -16.47 28.32
CA THR A 520 -5.38 -17.44 27.24
C THR A 520 -4.11 -18.24 26.98
N ILE A 521 -2.96 -17.58 26.87
CA ILE A 521 -1.67 -18.27 26.69
C ILE A 521 -1.37 -19.15 27.91
N GLU A 522 -1.50 -18.64 29.14
CA GLU A 522 -1.30 -19.45 30.35
C GLU A 522 -2.19 -20.70 30.36
N SER A 523 -3.47 -20.56 30.00
CA SER A 523 -4.40 -21.71 29.92
C SER A 523 -3.98 -22.76 28.87
N LEU A 524 -3.45 -22.32 27.72
CA LEU A 524 -2.91 -23.25 26.70
C LEU A 524 -1.66 -24.00 27.20
N LEU A 525 -0.90 -23.40 28.11
CA LEU A 525 0.30 -24.02 28.68
C LEU A 525 0.01 -24.92 29.87
N ASP A 526 -1.03 -24.60 30.63
CA ASP A 526 -1.53 -25.43 31.74
C ASP A 526 -2.14 -26.74 31.23
N ASP A 527 -2.79 -26.73 30.07
CA ASP A 527 -3.33 -27.92 29.39
C ASP A 527 -2.77 -28.06 27.97
N ARG A 528 -1.49 -28.44 27.90
CA ARG A 528 -0.81 -28.70 26.61
C ARG A 528 -1.50 -29.79 25.78
N PRO A 529 -1.97 -30.92 26.34
CA PRO A 529 -2.70 -31.91 25.55
C PRO A 529 -3.92 -31.32 24.82
N ALA A 530 -4.73 -30.49 25.49
CA ALA A 530 -5.86 -29.82 24.84
C ALA A 530 -5.39 -28.82 23.76
N ALA A 531 -4.33 -28.06 24.01
CA ALA A 531 -3.78 -27.13 23.02
C ALA A 531 -3.21 -27.85 21.77
N VAL A 532 -2.57 -29.01 21.94
CA VAL A 532 -2.10 -29.86 20.83
C VAL A 532 -3.30 -30.40 20.02
N ALA A 533 -4.37 -30.83 20.69
CA ALA A 533 -5.59 -31.26 20.02
C ALA A 533 -6.23 -30.11 19.21
N LEU A 534 -6.25 -28.89 19.75
CA LEU A 534 -6.72 -27.69 19.06
C LEU A 534 -5.90 -27.40 17.79
N ALA A 535 -4.57 -27.54 17.83
CA ALA A 535 -3.72 -27.37 16.65
C ALA A 535 -4.03 -28.41 15.56
N ALA A 536 -4.24 -29.68 15.95
CA ALA A 536 -4.63 -30.75 15.03
C ALA A 536 -6.02 -30.53 14.41
N GLU A 537 -6.96 -30.00 15.19
CA GLU A 537 -8.25 -29.52 14.70
C GLU A 537 -8.09 -28.39 13.68
N GLY A 538 -7.18 -27.45 13.93
CA GLY A 538 -6.78 -26.40 12.99
C GLY A 538 -6.41 -26.92 11.62
N THR A 539 -5.56 -27.94 11.56
CA THR A 539 -5.14 -28.55 10.29
C THR A 539 -6.33 -29.15 9.52
N ARG A 540 -7.26 -29.84 10.21
CA ARG A 540 -8.48 -30.36 9.58
C ARG A 540 -9.38 -29.24 9.07
N TYR A 541 -9.61 -28.23 9.91
CA TYR A 541 -10.45 -27.09 9.56
C TYR A 541 -9.98 -26.37 8.29
N VAL A 542 -8.67 -26.10 8.16
CA VAL A 542 -8.16 -25.46 6.95
C VAL A 542 -8.21 -26.38 5.72
N ARG A 543 -8.06 -27.69 5.89
CA ARG A 543 -8.24 -28.64 4.79
C ARG A 543 -9.69 -28.65 4.29
N ASP A 544 -10.65 -28.55 5.19
CA ASP A 544 -12.08 -28.64 4.85
C ASP A 544 -12.61 -27.32 4.27
N HIS A 545 -12.10 -26.18 4.71
CA HIS A 545 -12.66 -24.87 4.36
C HIS A 545 -11.74 -23.99 3.51
N HIS A 546 -10.43 -24.14 3.61
CA HIS A 546 -9.45 -23.16 3.12
C HIS A 546 -8.47 -23.70 2.07
N ASP A 547 -8.59 -24.96 1.63
CA ASP A 547 -7.76 -25.53 0.55
C ASP A 547 -8.26 -25.20 -0.88
N GLY A 548 -9.32 -24.38 -0.96
CA GLY A 548 -9.88 -23.88 -2.20
C GLY A 548 -11.09 -24.64 -2.73
N ARG A 549 -11.31 -25.90 -2.31
CA ARG A 549 -12.45 -26.71 -2.80
C ARG A 549 -13.79 -26.06 -2.47
N ARG A 550 -14.00 -25.73 -1.19
CA ARG A 550 -15.21 -25.04 -0.72
C ARG A 550 -15.41 -23.69 -1.41
N THR A 551 -14.34 -22.92 -1.59
CA THR A 551 -14.42 -21.63 -2.28
C THR A 551 -14.83 -21.79 -3.74
N ALA A 552 -14.27 -22.78 -4.46
CA ALA A 552 -14.68 -23.07 -5.83
C ALA A 552 -16.16 -23.52 -5.92
N GLU A 553 -16.62 -24.34 -4.98
CA GLU A 553 -18.03 -24.78 -4.88
C GLU A 553 -18.99 -23.58 -4.70
N VAL A 554 -18.61 -22.61 -3.86
CA VAL A 554 -19.41 -21.39 -3.61
C VAL A 554 -19.62 -20.58 -4.90
N PHE A 555 -18.66 -20.60 -5.83
CA PHE A 555 -18.78 -19.93 -7.13
C PHE A 555 -19.50 -20.78 -8.19
N ASP A 556 -19.85 -22.04 -7.93
CA ASP A 556 -20.37 -22.95 -8.96
C ASP A 556 -21.69 -22.44 -9.56
N ALA A 557 -22.61 -21.96 -8.73
CA ALA A 557 -23.89 -21.42 -9.20
C ALA A 557 -23.72 -20.19 -10.10
N PHE A 558 -22.72 -19.34 -9.83
CA PHE A 558 -22.39 -18.19 -10.67
C PHE A 558 -21.80 -18.60 -12.02
N LEU A 559 -21.07 -19.71 -12.05
CA LEU A 559 -20.37 -20.24 -13.24
C LEU A 559 -21.24 -21.19 -14.09
N ARG A 560 -22.48 -21.49 -13.69
CA ARG A 560 -23.40 -22.30 -14.49
C ARG A 560 -24.11 -21.50 -15.56
#